data_AF-A0A8B5XUX3-F1
#
_entry.id   AF-A0A8B5XUX3-F1
#
_cell.length_a   1.000
_cell.length_b   1.000
_cell.length_c   1.000
_cell.angle_alpha   90.00
_cell.angle_beta   90.00
_cell.angle_gamma   90.00
#
_symmetry.space_group_name_H-M   'P 1'
#
loop_
_entity.id
_entity.type
_entity.pdbx_description
1 polymer ?
#
loop_
_entity_poly.entity_id
_entity_poly.type
_entity_poly.pdbx_seq_one_letter_code
_entity_poly.pdbx_strand_id
1 'polypeptide(L)'
;MSVIIEKKRVENYTHMEDLMLVGKIHNGDEDALDFLIKKYRCVVQSNALKYFLTGGDKEDVLQEGMIGLYKAIRDYKNCKKSSFRSFAELCITRQIITAVKAAICQKHSPLNNYVSLYTPIYQGESEQALIDLIPELRQNDPVTILIKSEEICDIELILTEVLSELESSVVDLYLEGKTYIEISKELNVQKKTIDNALQRVKRKVERYFESRKLEE
;
A
#
# COMPACT_ATOMS: atom_id res chain seq x y z
N MET A 1 -18.14 43.48 27.15
CA MET A 1 -19.34 42.74 27.59
C MET A 1 -19.25 41.25 27.23
N SER A 2 -18.88 40.88 25.99
CA SER A 2 -18.69 39.48 25.56
C SER A 2 -17.70 38.67 26.42
N VAL A 3 -16.52 39.23 26.72
CA VAL A 3 -15.48 38.55 27.54
C VAL A 3 -15.94 38.29 28.99
N ILE A 4 -16.81 39.15 29.53
CA ILE A 4 -17.35 39.00 30.89
C ILE A 4 -18.41 37.88 30.92
N ILE A 5 -19.20 37.76 29.84
CA ILE A 5 -20.20 36.70 29.68
C ILE A 5 -19.51 35.34 29.50
N GLU A 6 -18.45 35.28 28.69
CA GLU A 6 -17.62 34.07 28.54
C GLU A 6 -16.99 33.64 29.87
N LYS A 7 -16.37 34.56 30.62
CA LYS A 7 -15.81 34.25 31.95
C LYS A 7 -16.86 33.70 32.92
N LYS A 8 -18.05 34.31 32.95
CA LYS A 8 -19.14 33.89 33.85
C LYS A 8 -19.74 32.53 33.45
N ARG A 9 -19.77 32.19 32.15
CA ARG A 9 -20.20 30.87 31.66
C ARG A 9 -19.17 29.79 31.97
N VAL A 10 -17.87 30.07 31.78
CA VAL A 10 -16.77 29.14 32.12
C VAL A 10 -16.72 28.86 33.63
N GLU A 11 -16.88 29.89 34.48
CA GLU A 11 -16.97 29.72 35.94
C GLU A 11 -18.14 28.81 36.35
N ASN A 12 -19.30 28.90 35.69
CA ASN A 12 -20.43 28.02 35.95
C ASN A 12 -20.16 26.55 35.57
N TYR A 13 -19.34 26.28 34.55
CA TYR A 13 -19.00 24.91 34.16
C TYR A 13 -17.97 24.25 35.07
N THR A 14 -17.08 25.02 35.71
CA THR A 14 -16.04 24.48 36.60
C THR A 14 -16.58 23.72 37.82
N HIS A 15 -17.74 24.14 38.34
CA HIS A 15 -18.37 23.53 39.52
C HIS A 15 -19.41 22.45 39.14
N MET A 16 -19.61 22.20 37.85
CA MET A 16 -20.60 21.25 37.36
C MET A 16 -20.00 19.84 37.26
N GLU A 17 -20.78 18.84 37.63
CA GLU A 17 -20.39 17.45 37.43
C GLU A 17 -20.29 17.11 35.94
N ASP A 18 -19.33 16.24 35.59
CA ASP A 18 -19.10 15.81 34.21
C ASP A 18 -20.36 15.25 33.55
N LEU A 19 -21.20 14.58 34.33
CA LEU A 19 -22.46 14.02 33.87
C LEU A 19 -23.43 15.10 33.36
N MET A 20 -23.55 16.20 34.11
CA MET A 20 -24.41 17.32 33.73
C MET A 20 -23.85 18.07 32.51
N LEU A 21 -22.52 18.20 32.43
CA LEU A 21 -21.85 18.76 31.25
C LEU A 21 -22.15 17.93 30.00
N VAL A 22 -22.03 16.61 30.07
CA VAL A 22 -22.38 15.72 28.94
C VAL A 22 -23.85 15.85 28.56
N GLY A 23 -24.76 15.95 29.54
CA GLY A 23 -26.18 16.19 29.26
C GLY A 23 -26.45 17.50 28.52
N LYS A 24 -25.74 18.59 28.88
CA LYS A 24 -25.80 19.86 28.15
C LYS A 24 -25.26 19.76 26.73
N ILE A 25 -24.15 19.03 26.54
CA ILE A 25 -23.56 18.79 25.22
C ILE A 25 -24.53 18.03 24.32
N HIS A 26 -25.23 17.03 24.85
CA HIS A 26 -26.27 16.30 24.09
C HIS A 26 -27.47 17.17 23.71
N ASN A 27 -27.71 18.26 24.45
CA ASN A 27 -28.71 19.27 24.13
C ASN A 27 -28.17 20.38 23.19
N GLY A 28 -26.94 20.27 22.70
CA GLY A 28 -26.34 21.21 21.74
C GLY A 28 -25.52 22.35 22.33
N ASP A 29 -25.12 22.29 23.61
CA ASP A 29 -24.25 23.32 24.22
C ASP A 29 -22.79 23.12 23.79
N GLU A 30 -22.35 23.84 22.76
CA GLU A 30 -20.98 23.79 22.22
C GLU A 30 -19.94 24.34 23.21
N ASP A 31 -20.30 25.31 24.06
CA ASP A 31 -19.39 25.89 25.05
C ASP A 31 -19.06 24.86 26.14
N ALA A 32 -20.05 24.03 26.52
CA ALA A 32 -19.84 22.92 27.43
C ALA A 32 -18.93 21.83 26.83
N LEU A 33 -19.00 21.62 25.51
CA LEU A 33 -18.14 20.68 24.79
C LEU A 33 -16.68 21.14 24.81
N ASP A 34 -16.41 22.38 24.42
CA ASP A 34 -15.06 22.94 24.43
C ASP A 34 -14.46 22.94 25.84
N PHE A 35 -15.26 23.29 26.86
CA PHE A 35 -14.85 23.19 28.26
C PHE A 35 -14.46 21.77 28.66
N LEU A 36 -15.28 20.77 28.33
CA LEU A 36 -15.04 19.38 28.71
C LEU A 36 -13.82 18.80 27.97
N ILE A 37 -13.63 19.13 26.69
CA ILE A 37 -12.44 18.76 25.93
C ILE A 37 -11.17 19.33 26.59
N LYS A 38 -11.17 20.62 26.93
CA LYS A 38 -10.05 21.27 27.63
C LYS A 38 -9.77 20.62 28.98
N LYS A 39 -10.81 20.32 29.76
CA LYS A 39 -10.69 19.65 31.08
C LYS A 39 -10.01 18.28 30.97
N TYR A 40 -10.32 17.50 29.93
CA TYR A 40 -9.80 16.15 29.74
C TYR A 40 -8.51 16.08 28.91
N ARG A 41 -8.01 17.20 28.37
CA ARG A 41 -6.79 17.26 27.54
C ARG A 41 -5.58 16.62 28.22
N CYS A 42 -5.36 16.89 29.51
CA CYS A 42 -4.24 16.30 30.25
C CYS A 42 -4.38 14.77 30.37
N VAL A 43 -5.60 14.26 30.54
CA VAL A 43 -5.87 12.80 30.59
C VAL A 43 -5.56 12.15 29.25
N VAL A 44 -5.92 12.81 28.15
CA VAL A 44 -5.57 12.35 26.81
C VAL A 44 -4.06 12.35 26.62
N GLN A 45 -3.37 13.44 26.98
CA GLN A 45 -1.91 13.54 26.89
C GLN A 45 -1.20 12.44 27.69
N SER A 46 -1.58 12.24 28.95
CA SER A 46 -0.97 11.20 29.79
C SER A 46 -1.20 9.78 29.26
N ASN A 47 -2.31 9.53 28.56
CA ASN A 47 -2.54 8.24 27.91
C ASN A 47 -1.79 8.11 26.58
N ALA A 48 -1.75 9.17 25.77
CA ALA A 48 -1.02 9.20 24.49
C ALA A 48 0.48 8.95 24.67
N LEU A 49 1.10 9.52 25.71
CA LEU A 49 2.53 9.35 26.00
C LEU A 49 2.97 7.89 26.21
N LYS A 50 2.05 6.98 26.50
CA LYS A 50 2.32 5.55 26.72
C LYS A 50 2.48 4.77 25.41
N TYR A 51 2.10 5.37 24.28
CA TYR A 51 2.04 4.71 22.97
C TYR A 51 2.94 5.43 21.97
N PHE A 52 3.38 4.68 20.95
CA PHE A 52 4.18 5.20 19.85
C PHE A 52 3.56 4.72 18.53
N LEU A 53 3.44 5.63 17.57
CA LEU A 53 2.93 5.35 16.24
C LEU A 53 4.12 5.23 15.28
N THR A 54 4.39 4.01 14.80
CA THR A 54 5.46 3.80 13.82
C THR A 54 5.16 4.56 12.54
N GLY A 55 6.07 5.46 12.15
CA GLY A 55 5.89 6.31 10.96
C GLY A 55 5.03 7.56 11.18
N GLY A 56 4.66 7.88 12.43
CA GLY A 56 3.94 9.10 12.77
C GLY A 56 4.52 9.80 14.00
N ASP A 57 4.03 11.00 14.27
CA ASP A 57 4.50 11.86 15.35
C ASP A 57 3.72 11.64 16.65
N LYS A 58 4.27 12.13 17.76
CA LYS A 58 3.57 12.12 19.06
C LYS A 58 2.25 12.91 19.03
N GLU A 59 2.17 13.93 18.17
CA GLU A 59 0.95 14.69 17.95
C GLU A 59 -0.15 13.84 17.29
N ASP A 60 0.20 12.88 16.43
CA ASP A 60 -0.77 11.98 15.80
C ASP A 60 -1.43 11.06 16.84
N VAL A 61 -0.63 10.53 17.77
CA VAL A 61 -1.12 9.74 18.91
C VAL A 61 -2.05 10.58 19.79
N LEU A 62 -1.68 11.84 20.01
CA LEU A 62 -2.50 12.77 20.78
C LEU A 62 -3.85 13.04 20.09
N GLN A 63 -3.85 13.25 18.77
CA GLN A 63 -5.07 13.46 18.00
C GLN A 63 -6.00 12.24 18.03
N GLU A 64 -5.45 11.03 17.87
CA GLU A 64 -6.24 9.79 18.02
C GLU A 64 -6.85 9.67 19.41
N GLY A 65 -6.11 10.05 20.45
CA GLY A 65 -6.64 10.15 21.80
C GLY A 65 -7.80 11.16 21.91
N MET A 66 -7.69 12.32 21.27
CA MET A 66 -8.74 13.35 21.26
C MET A 66 -10.00 12.87 20.52
N ILE A 67 -9.84 12.15 19.41
CA ILE A 67 -10.96 11.49 18.71
C ILE A 67 -11.66 10.49 19.63
N GLY A 68 -10.89 9.73 20.42
CA GLY A 68 -11.43 8.81 21.42
C GLY A 68 -12.24 9.51 22.51
N LEU A 69 -11.77 10.65 23.02
CA LEU A 69 -12.49 11.50 23.97
C LEU A 69 -13.79 12.04 23.36
N TYR A 70 -13.75 12.56 22.14
CA TYR A 70 -14.93 13.08 21.45
C TYR A 70 -16.02 12.00 21.27
N LYS A 71 -15.62 10.79 20.85
CA LYS A 71 -16.51 9.63 20.78
C LYS A 71 -17.10 9.29 22.14
N ALA A 72 -16.31 9.38 23.22
CA ALA A 72 -16.79 9.12 24.57
C ALA A 72 -17.86 10.14 25.00
N ILE A 73 -17.65 11.43 24.74
CA ILE A 73 -18.62 12.49 25.04
C ILE A 73 -19.94 12.25 24.29
N ARG A 74 -19.86 11.93 23.00
CA ARG A 74 -21.04 11.68 22.15
C ARG A 74 -21.83 10.44 22.58
N ASP A 75 -21.14 9.35 22.92
CA ASP A 75 -21.78 8.04 23.07
C ASP A 75 -22.06 7.66 24.55
N TYR A 76 -21.62 8.46 25.53
CA TYR A 76 -21.85 8.18 26.94
C TYR A 76 -23.34 8.24 27.30
N LYS A 77 -23.85 7.21 27.94
CA LYS A 77 -25.24 7.16 28.44
C LYS A 77 -25.22 6.95 29.95
N ASN A 78 -25.96 7.78 30.69
CA ASN A 78 -26.08 7.77 32.15
C ASN A 78 -26.68 6.44 32.71
N CYS A 79 -27.15 5.53 31.87
CA CYS A 79 -27.73 4.26 32.31
C CYS A 79 -26.69 3.22 32.76
N LYS A 80 -25.38 3.48 32.62
CA LYS A 80 -24.30 2.53 32.98
C LYS A 80 -23.68 2.89 34.33
N LYS A 81 -23.42 1.90 35.19
CA LYS A 81 -22.82 2.03 36.54
C LYS A 81 -21.37 2.60 36.59
N SER A 82 -20.87 3.18 35.50
CA SER A 82 -19.50 3.66 35.36
C SER A 82 -19.47 5.18 35.20
N SER A 83 -18.57 5.84 35.95
CA SER A 83 -18.33 7.28 35.81
C SER A 83 -17.96 7.64 34.37
N PHE A 84 -18.30 8.87 33.95
CA PHE A 84 -17.89 9.39 32.64
C PHE A 84 -16.38 9.31 32.45
N ARG A 85 -15.61 9.67 33.50
CA ARG A 85 -14.14 9.61 33.48
C ARG A 85 -13.61 8.23 33.09
N SER A 86 -14.08 7.18 33.76
CA SER A 86 -13.64 5.80 33.47
C SER A 86 -14.02 5.37 32.05
N PHE A 87 -15.20 5.79 31.57
CA PHE A 87 -15.64 5.51 30.21
C PHE A 87 -14.79 6.25 29.17
N ALA A 88 -14.49 7.53 29.40
CA ALA A 88 -13.64 8.34 28.55
C ALA A 88 -12.22 7.76 28.45
N GLU A 89 -11.60 7.41 29.58
CA GLU A 89 -10.28 6.79 29.62
C GLU A 89 -10.24 5.48 28.81
N LEU A 90 -11.29 4.65 28.91
CA LEU A 90 -11.42 3.43 28.11
C LEU A 90 -11.50 3.71 26.61
N CYS A 91 -12.33 4.67 26.20
CA CYS A 91 -12.51 5.05 24.79
C CYS A 91 -11.25 5.66 24.19
N ILE A 92 -10.58 6.57 24.92
CA ILE A 92 -9.29 7.17 24.54
C ILE A 92 -8.26 6.07 24.28
N THR A 93 -8.08 5.18 25.26
CA THR A 93 -7.09 4.09 25.18
C THR A 93 -7.37 3.16 24.01
N ARG A 94 -8.63 2.76 23.80
CA ARG A 94 -9.02 1.90 22.67
C ARG A 94 -8.78 2.56 21.32
N GLN A 95 -9.10 3.85 21.18
CA GLN A 95 -8.88 4.58 19.93
C GLN A 95 -7.38 4.63 19.57
N ILE A 96 -6.53 4.97 20.55
CA ILE A 96 -5.07 4.97 20.37
C ILE A 96 -4.57 3.57 19.97
N ILE A 97 -4.97 2.51 20.69
CA ILE A 97 -4.55 1.14 20.37
C ILE A 97 -4.98 0.73 18.96
N THR A 98 -6.20 1.08 18.54
CA THR A 98 -6.67 0.79 17.19
C THR A 98 -5.83 1.48 16.13
N ALA A 99 -5.47 2.76 16.33
CA ALA A 99 -4.60 3.49 15.42
C ALA A 99 -3.20 2.88 15.34
N VAL A 100 -2.59 2.56 16.49
CA VAL A 100 -1.29 1.89 16.56
C VAL A 100 -1.32 0.53 15.85
N LYS A 101 -2.36 -0.27 16.06
CA LYS A 101 -2.52 -1.56 15.36
C LYS A 101 -2.67 -1.37 13.87
N ALA A 102 -3.42 -0.36 13.42
CA ALA A 102 -3.59 -0.07 12.00
C ALA A 102 -2.25 0.31 11.33
N ALA A 103 -1.41 1.12 12.00
CA ALA A 103 -0.09 1.48 11.49
C ALA A 103 0.90 0.30 11.40
N ILE A 104 0.77 -0.69 12.30
CA ILE A 104 1.63 -1.88 12.33
C ILE A 104 1.07 -3.02 11.43
N CYS A 105 -0.19 -2.92 10.97
CA CYS A 105 -0.82 -3.98 10.20
C CYS A 105 -0.14 -4.23 8.84
N GLN A 106 0.30 -5.48 8.67
CA GLN A 106 1.13 -6.02 7.57
C GLN A 106 0.56 -5.87 6.14
N LYS A 107 -0.68 -5.41 5.93
CA LYS A 107 -1.19 -5.11 4.56
C LYS A 107 -0.51 -3.88 3.93
N HIS A 108 0.14 -3.04 4.75
CA HIS A 108 0.98 -1.92 4.33
C HIS A 108 2.49 -2.20 4.57
N SER A 109 2.86 -3.45 4.88
CA SER A 109 4.25 -3.89 5.09
C SER A 109 5.22 -3.49 3.95
N PRO A 110 4.82 -3.57 2.66
CA PRO A 110 5.67 -3.10 1.56
C PRO A 110 5.96 -1.59 1.64
N LEU A 111 5.04 -0.80 2.20
CA LEU A 111 5.15 0.65 2.31
C LEU A 111 5.98 1.13 3.51
N ASN A 112 5.92 0.38 4.61
CA ASN A 112 6.56 0.76 5.87
C ASN A 112 8.04 0.35 5.96
N ASN A 113 8.53 -0.47 5.03
CA ASN A 113 9.90 -0.97 5.04
C ASN A 113 10.78 -0.33 3.95
N TYR A 114 10.37 0.81 3.40
CA TYR A 114 11.17 1.51 2.41
C TYR A 114 12.41 2.13 3.05
N VAL A 115 13.57 1.76 2.50
CA VAL A 115 14.84 2.41 2.77
C VAL A 115 15.07 3.41 1.64
N SER A 116 15.46 4.64 1.99
CA SER A 116 15.78 5.64 0.98
C SER A 116 17.00 5.18 0.18
N LEU A 117 16.92 5.22 -1.15
CA LEU A 117 18.05 4.91 -2.03
C LEU A 117 19.23 5.88 -1.84
N TYR A 118 18.98 7.06 -1.26
CA TYR A 118 19.99 8.06 -0.92
C TYR A 118 20.59 7.86 0.48
N THR A 119 20.25 6.78 1.17
CA THR A 119 20.84 6.49 2.49
C THR A 119 22.32 6.16 2.31
N PRO A 120 23.23 6.81 3.05
CA PRO A 120 24.66 6.49 3.01
C PRO A 120 24.89 5.07 3.56
N ILE A 121 25.82 4.34 2.93
CA ILE A 121 26.07 2.93 3.24
C ILE A 121 26.82 2.79 4.57
N TYR A 122 27.70 3.74 4.89
CA TYR A 122 28.51 3.75 6.10
C TYR A 122 28.14 4.94 6.99
N GLN A 123 28.17 4.75 8.30
CA GLN A 123 28.06 5.84 9.27
C GLN A 123 29.37 6.65 9.26
N GLY A 124 29.50 7.62 8.34
CA GLY A 124 30.66 8.50 8.17
C GLY A 124 30.49 9.48 6.99
N GLU A 125 31.54 10.22 6.62
CA GLU A 125 31.59 11.10 5.43
C GLU A 125 31.74 10.29 4.11
N SER A 126 31.03 9.18 3.96
CA SER A 126 31.02 8.45 2.68
C SER A 126 29.97 9.07 1.76
N GLU A 127 30.38 9.55 0.58
CA GLU A 127 29.48 10.10 -0.45
C GLU A 127 28.65 9.02 -1.17
N GLN A 128 28.97 7.74 -0.97
CA GLN A 128 28.30 6.62 -1.62
C GLN A 128 26.95 6.30 -0.96
N ALA A 129 25.90 6.32 -1.77
CA ALA A 129 24.54 6.00 -1.38
C ALA A 129 24.13 4.60 -1.88
N LEU A 130 23.06 4.03 -1.29
CA LEU A 130 22.54 2.72 -1.70
C LEU A 130 22.22 2.61 -3.20
N ILE A 131 21.82 3.72 -3.83
CA ILE A 131 21.57 3.79 -5.28
C ILE A 131 22.78 3.40 -6.13
N ASP A 132 24.00 3.73 -5.67
CA ASP A 132 25.24 3.51 -6.41
C ASP A 132 25.65 2.02 -6.42
N LEU A 133 25.07 1.21 -5.53
CA LEU A 133 25.28 -0.23 -5.45
C LEU A 133 24.26 -1.04 -6.24
N ILE A 134 23.16 -0.43 -6.70
CA ILE A 134 22.15 -1.14 -7.48
C ILE A 134 22.74 -1.33 -8.88
N PRO A 135 23.05 -2.58 -9.29
CA PRO A 135 23.48 -2.82 -10.66
C PRO A 135 22.36 -2.35 -11.59
N GLU A 136 22.70 -1.58 -12.61
CA GLU A 136 21.72 -1.24 -13.64
C GLU A 136 21.14 -2.55 -14.19
N LEU A 137 19.84 -2.77 -13.99
CA LEU A 137 19.14 -3.97 -14.47
C LEU A 137 19.19 -4.09 -16.00
N ARG A 138 19.58 -3.00 -16.68
CA ARG A 138 19.86 -2.98 -18.11
C ARG A 138 21.27 -3.48 -18.33
N GLN A 139 21.37 -4.68 -18.87
CA GLN A 139 22.55 -5.15 -19.59
C GLN A 139 22.85 -4.16 -20.73
N ASN A 140 23.59 -3.11 -20.43
CA ASN A 140 24.13 -2.13 -21.37
C ASN A 140 25.49 -2.59 -21.92
N ASP A 141 25.79 -3.88 -21.83
CA ASP A 141 27.00 -4.43 -22.42
C ASP A 141 26.80 -4.54 -23.94
N PRO A 142 27.58 -3.80 -24.76
CA PRO A 142 27.41 -3.79 -26.21
C PRO A 142 27.62 -5.17 -26.84
N VAL A 143 28.43 -6.03 -26.22
CA VAL A 143 28.62 -7.42 -26.67
C VAL A 143 27.34 -8.22 -26.49
N THR A 144 26.71 -8.13 -25.31
CA THR A 144 25.43 -8.77 -25.02
C THR A 144 24.30 -8.27 -25.93
N ILE A 145 24.28 -6.97 -26.26
CA ILE A 145 23.29 -6.41 -27.18
C ILE A 145 23.50 -6.96 -28.60
N LEU A 146 24.75 -7.07 -29.06
CA LEU A 146 25.08 -7.63 -30.36
C LEU A 146 24.67 -9.10 -30.47
N ILE A 147 25.00 -9.92 -29.48
CA ILE A 147 24.60 -11.34 -29.43
C ILE A 147 23.07 -11.47 -29.51
N LYS A 148 22.32 -10.66 -28.75
CA LYS A 148 20.85 -10.67 -28.82
C LYS A 148 20.31 -10.25 -30.19
N SER A 149 20.96 -9.31 -30.87
CA SER A 149 20.55 -8.88 -32.21
C SER A 149 20.76 -9.98 -33.26
N GLU A 150 21.83 -10.76 -33.13
CA GLU A 150 22.07 -11.93 -33.98
C GLU A 150 21.02 -13.03 -33.72
N GLU A 151 20.72 -13.32 -32.45
CA GLU A 151 19.66 -14.28 -32.08
C GLU A 151 18.29 -13.89 -32.64
N ILE A 152 17.95 -12.60 -32.65
CA ILE A 152 16.70 -12.10 -33.24
C ILE A 152 16.69 -12.30 -34.76
N CYS A 153 17.80 -12.00 -35.43
CA CYS A 153 17.94 -12.20 -36.88
C CYS A 153 17.74 -13.68 -37.26
N ASP A 154 18.30 -14.59 -36.47
CA ASP A 154 18.14 -16.04 -36.67
C ASP A 154 16.69 -16.48 -36.49
N ILE A 155 16.00 -15.95 -35.48
CA ILE A 155 14.58 -16.24 -35.26
C ILE A 155 13.76 -15.73 -36.46
N GLU A 156 14.04 -14.52 -36.95
CA GLU A 156 13.38 -13.97 -38.14
C GLU A 156 13.60 -14.86 -39.36
N LEU A 157 14.82 -15.35 -39.59
CA LEU A 157 15.15 -16.25 -40.70
C LEU A 157 14.36 -17.57 -40.63
N ILE A 158 14.28 -18.18 -39.44
CA ILE A 158 13.52 -19.42 -39.25
C ILE A 158 12.02 -19.20 -39.53
N LEU A 159 11.47 -18.08 -39.05
CA LEU A 159 10.06 -17.74 -39.25
C LEU A 159 9.74 -17.55 -40.74
N THR A 160 10.64 -16.96 -41.52
CA THR A 160 10.40 -16.66 -42.94
C THR A 160 10.79 -17.79 -43.90
N GLU A 161 11.88 -18.52 -43.66
CA GLU A 161 12.46 -19.45 -44.65
C GLU A 161 12.19 -20.93 -44.34
N VAL A 162 11.99 -21.28 -43.06
CA VAL A 162 11.90 -22.69 -42.63
C VAL A 162 10.46 -23.13 -42.37
N LEU A 163 9.61 -22.21 -41.89
CA LEU A 163 8.19 -22.48 -41.64
C LEU A 163 7.38 -22.41 -42.94
N SER A 164 6.32 -23.22 -43.03
CA SER A 164 5.34 -23.06 -44.10
C SER A 164 4.39 -21.88 -43.82
N GLU A 165 3.69 -21.36 -44.83
CA GLU A 165 2.73 -20.25 -44.68
C GLU A 165 1.71 -20.49 -43.56
N LEU A 166 1.22 -21.72 -43.43
CA LEU A 166 0.28 -22.11 -42.37
C LEU A 166 0.97 -22.15 -41.00
N GLU A 167 2.23 -22.58 -40.93
CA GLU A 167 2.99 -22.64 -39.69
C GLU A 167 3.36 -21.24 -39.18
N SER A 168 3.80 -20.34 -40.06
CA SER A 168 4.06 -18.94 -39.71
C SER A 168 2.79 -18.27 -39.18
N SER A 169 1.68 -18.38 -39.93
CA SER A 169 0.40 -17.78 -39.52
C SER A 169 -0.10 -18.32 -38.18
N VAL A 170 0.13 -19.61 -37.88
CA VAL A 170 -0.26 -20.20 -36.59
C VAL A 170 0.64 -19.69 -35.45
N VAL A 171 1.95 -19.53 -35.69
CA VAL A 171 2.90 -19.04 -34.69
C VAL A 171 2.66 -17.57 -34.37
N ASP A 172 2.42 -16.73 -35.37
CA ASP A 172 2.15 -15.30 -35.19
C ASP A 172 0.92 -15.09 -34.29
N LEU A 173 -0.18 -15.77 -34.61
CA LEU A 173 -1.42 -15.71 -33.82
C LEU A 173 -1.26 -16.30 -32.42
N TYR A 174 -0.38 -17.29 -32.25
CA TYR A 174 -0.06 -17.87 -30.95
C TYR A 174 0.78 -16.92 -30.09
N LEU A 175 1.75 -16.22 -30.69
CA LEU A 175 2.57 -15.20 -30.03
C LEU A 175 1.76 -13.96 -29.64
N GLU A 176 0.69 -13.64 -30.38
CA GLU A 176 -0.33 -12.66 -29.98
C GLU A 176 -1.17 -13.10 -28.76
N GLY A 177 -1.01 -14.35 -28.30
CA GLY A 177 -1.71 -14.89 -27.13
C GLY A 177 -3.09 -15.49 -27.43
N LYS A 178 -3.44 -15.71 -28.71
CA LYS A 178 -4.72 -16.33 -29.07
C LYS A 178 -4.74 -17.81 -28.70
N THR A 179 -5.91 -18.28 -28.28
CA THR A 179 -6.12 -19.69 -27.95
C THR A 179 -6.26 -20.54 -29.20
N TYR A 180 -6.00 -21.85 -29.08
CA TYR A 180 -6.15 -22.81 -30.18
C TYR A 180 -7.53 -22.77 -30.87
N ILE A 181 -8.58 -22.39 -30.14
CA ILE A 181 -9.95 -22.32 -30.67
C ILE A 181 -10.13 -21.04 -31.49
N GLU A 182 -9.54 -19.93 -31.07
CA GLU A 182 -9.58 -18.64 -31.78
C GLU A 182 -8.78 -18.73 -33.08
N ILE A 183 -7.57 -19.30 -33.02
CA ILE A 183 -6.74 -19.56 -34.21
C ILE A 183 -7.49 -20.47 -35.20
N SER A 184 -8.22 -21.47 -34.70
CA SER A 184 -9.02 -22.41 -35.52
C SER A 184 -10.13 -21.70 -36.29
N LYS A 185 -10.77 -20.72 -35.65
CA LYS A 185 -11.83 -19.92 -36.27
C LYS A 185 -11.27 -18.93 -37.28
N GLU A 186 -10.13 -18.32 -36.98
CA GLU A 186 -9.51 -17.28 -37.82
C GLU A 186 -8.90 -17.86 -39.09
N LEU A 187 -8.20 -18.99 -38.99
CA LEU A 187 -7.58 -19.67 -40.12
C LEU A 187 -8.50 -20.72 -40.79
N ASN A 188 -9.74 -20.86 -40.32
CA ASN A 188 -10.73 -21.85 -40.79
C ASN A 188 -10.18 -23.29 -40.90
N VAL A 189 -9.32 -23.67 -39.96
CA VAL A 189 -8.68 -25.00 -39.89
C VAL A 189 -9.03 -25.69 -38.58
N GLN A 190 -9.08 -27.01 -38.59
CA GLN A 190 -9.40 -27.79 -37.39
C GLN A 190 -8.36 -27.58 -36.29
N LYS A 191 -8.81 -27.57 -35.03
CA LYS A 191 -7.94 -27.50 -33.83
C LYS A 191 -6.76 -28.48 -33.87
N LYS A 192 -6.99 -29.71 -34.36
CA LYS A 192 -5.93 -30.73 -34.48
C LYS A 192 -4.82 -30.32 -35.46
N THR A 193 -5.17 -29.59 -36.51
CA THR A 193 -4.21 -29.10 -37.51
C THR A 193 -3.31 -28.02 -36.93
N ILE A 194 -3.84 -27.16 -36.05
CA ILE A 194 -3.08 -26.11 -35.35
C ILE A 194 -2.10 -26.72 -34.35
N ASP A 195 -2.56 -27.69 -33.56
CA ASP A 195 -1.68 -28.45 -32.64
C ASP A 195 -0.54 -29.14 -33.41
N ASN A 196 -0.87 -29.81 -34.51
CA ASN A 196 0.12 -30.43 -35.38
C ASN A 196 1.08 -29.40 -36.01
N ALA A 197 0.61 -28.20 -36.34
CA ALA A 197 1.46 -27.12 -36.86
C ALA A 197 2.46 -26.63 -35.81
N LEU A 198 2.01 -26.33 -34.59
CA LEU A 198 2.89 -25.93 -33.49
C LEU A 198 3.91 -27.02 -33.11
N GLN A 199 3.51 -28.29 -33.15
CA GLN A 199 4.44 -29.40 -32.97
C GLN A 199 5.49 -29.54 -34.09
N ARG A 200 5.14 -29.17 -35.33
CA ARG A 200 6.10 -29.15 -36.45
C ARG A 200 7.03 -27.95 -36.35
N VAL A 201 6.50 -26.78 -36.01
CA VAL A 201 7.28 -25.57 -35.72
C VAL A 201 8.33 -25.87 -34.66
N LYS A 202 7.92 -26.41 -33.51
CA LYS A 202 8.83 -26.76 -32.42
C LYS A 202 9.98 -27.66 -32.88
N ARG A 203 9.67 -28.73 -33.64
CA ARG A 203 10.68 -29.64 -34.19
C ARG A 203 11.62 -28.99 -35.21
N LYS A 204 11.11 -28.07 -36.04
CA LYS A 204 11.93 -27.34 -37.02
C LYS A 204 12.89 -26.37 -36.33
N VAL A 205 12.39 -25.64 -35.33
CA VAL A 205 13.18 -24.73 -34.50
C VAL A 205 14.27 -25.48 -33.75
N GLU A 206 13.92 -26.59 -33.07
CA GLU A 206 14.90 -27.42 -32.34
C GLU A 206 16.03 -27.92 -33.25
N ARG A 207 15.69 -28.41 -34.45
CA ARG A 207 16.71 -28.86 -35.43
C ARG A 207 17.62 -27.76 -35.92
N TYR A 208 17.08 -26.56 -36.15
CA TYR A 208 17.88 -25.42 -36.60
C TYR A 208 18.91 -24.98 -35.53
N PHE A 209 18.47 -24.92 -34.26
CA PHE A 209 19.39 -24.64 -33.15
C PHE A 209 20.42 -25.76 -32.93
N GLU A 210 20.07 -27.03 -33.18
CA GLU A 210 21.03 -28.14 -33.15
C GLU A 210 22.06 -28.10 -34.29
N SER A 211 21.65 -27.75 -35.52
CA SER A 211 22.58 -27.61 -36.63
C SER A 211 23.57 -26.45 -36.43
N ARG A 212 23.10 -25.33 -35.88
CA ARG A 212 23.96 -24.16 -35.61
C ARG A 212 25.01 -24.44 -34.53
N LYS A 213 24.66 -25.18 -33.47
CA LYS A 213 25.61 -25.61 -32.43
C LYS A 213 26.71 -26.55 -32.93
N LEU A 214 26.55 -27.15 -34.12
CA LEU A 214 27.57 -27.99 -34.76
C LEU A 214 28.48 -27.19 -35.70
N GLU A 215 28.10 -25.96 -36.05
CA GLU A 215 28.85 -25.04 -36.91
C GLU A 215 29.71 -24.03 -36.12
N GLU A 216 29.42 -23.82 -34.82
CA GLU A 216 30.26 -23.13 -33.82
C GLU A 216 31.34 -24.05 -33.23
#